data_AF-A0A6A5R6S3-F1
#
_entry.id   AF-A0A6A5R6S3-F1
#
_cell.length_a   1.000
_cell.length_b   1.000
_cell.length_c   1.000
_cell.angle_alpha   90.00
_cell.angle_beta   90.00
_cell.angle_gamma   90.00
#
_symmetry.space_group_name_H-M   'P 1'
#
loop_
_entity.id
_entity.type
_entity.pdbx_description
1 polymer ?
#
loop_
_entity_poly.entity_id
_entity_poly.type
_entity_poly.pdbx_seq_one_letter_code
_entity_poly.pdbx_strand_id
1 'polypeptide(L)'
;MTPNLFLATQKVFQPHKWFRAPKTERPTRVTEYWASPEPGQYEYIPGRGWYFVAKLKEVPVPAPFTELRSLEGGPVLPAAAPRAREFEKLEKPVPVHRSRVLGRYLLEDDYKSRKKTAQIQDERGKRVQAGFFQLDDGVAWVHCWDEDGIFIPGDKGGYKLWCIDAATKDFRHMRKGDDPNFVRSRNASRNPSLERDVDARSQDSVSTAFRSGPASIRDTPSGPSTRASSIRGPMSPASTSSSRAQSRRNSPKRNNSIPLEEAKAALRRMAKEQEEAVNAAASARTRTTSSGAAPRIERGRAMTRVAN
;
A
#
# COMPACT_ATOMS: atom_id res chain seq x y z
N MET A 1 -12.86 -34.61 -67.53
CA MET A 1 -12.12 -35.08 -66.34
C MET A 1 -13.11 -35.19 -65.19
N THR A 2 -13.45 -36.41 -64.77
CA THR A 2 -14.36 -36.62 -63.65
C THR A 2 -13.58 -36.47 -62.33
N PRO A 3 -14.08 -35.68 -61.36
CA PRO A 3 -13.40 -35.52 -60.08
C PRO A 3 -13.40 -36.85 -59.31
N ASN A 4 -12.28 -37.16 -58.66
CA ASN A 4 -12.12 -38.38 -57.88
C ASN A 4 -13.05 -38.33 -56.66
N LEU A 5 -14.10 -39.14 -56.69
CA LEU A 5 -15.17 -39.20 -55.69
C LEU A 5 -14.64 -39.61 -54.29
N PHE A 6 -13.55 -40.36 -54.25
CA PHE A 6 -12.87 -40.75 -53.02
C PHE A 6 -12.25 -39.54 -52.29
N LEU A 7 -11.68 -38.58 -53.03
CA LEU A 7 -11.15 -37.36 -52.43
C LEU A 7 -12.25 -36.44 -51.90
N ALA A 8 -13.43 -36.47 -52.53
CA ALA A 8 -14.59 -35.70 -52.08
C ALA A 8 -15.12 -36.23 -50.74
N THR A 9 -15.32 -37.54 -50.60
CA THR A 9 -15.80 -38.14 -49.35
C THR A 9 -14.79 -37.99 -48.22
N GLN A 10 -13.49 -38.10 -48.49
CA GLN A 10 -12.46 -37.88 -47.47
C GLN A 10 -12.44 -36.46 -46.94
N LYS A 11 -12.79 -35.44 -47.74
CA LYS A 11 -12.88 -34.05 -47.26
C LYS A 11 -14.19 -33.76 -46.53
N VAL A 12 -15.28 -34.42 -46.92
CA VAL A 12 -16.57 -34.30 -46.23
C VAL A 12 -16.45 -34.93 -44.84
N PHE A 13 -15.96 -36.16 -44.69
CA PHE A 13 -15.95 -36.84 -43.39
C PHE A 13 -14.69 -36.61 -42.54
N GLN A 14 -14.19 -35.37 -42.50
CA GLN A 14 -13.14 -34.98 -41.54
C GLN A 14 -13.77 -34.10 -40.44
N PRO A 15 -14.46 -34.70 -39.45
CA PRO A 15 -15.13 -33.94 -38.40
C PRO A 15 -14.15 -33.06 -37.62
N HIS A 16 -12.88 -33.47 -37.50
CA HIS A 16 -11.83 -32.65 -36.89
C HIS A 16 -11.53 -31.35 -37.65
N LYS A 17 -11.90 -31.23 -38.93
CA LYS A 17 -11.81 -29.99 -39.71
C LYS A 17 -13.09 -29.17 -39.68
N TRP A 18 -14.25 -29.77 -39.45
CA TRP A 18 -15.53 -29.07 -39.31
C TRP A 18 -15.59 -28.20 -38.05
N PHE A 19 -14.93 -28.63 -36.97
CA PHE A 19 -14.83 -27.86 -35.73
C PHE A 19 -13.54 -27.04 -35.59
N ARG A 20 -12.66 -27.06 -36.59
CA ARG A 20 -11.59 -26.05 -36.66
C ARG A 20 -12.25 -24.76 -37.09
N ALA A 21 -12.61 -23.94 -36.10
CA ALA A 21 -12.92 -22.55 -36.33
C ALA A 21 -11.90 -21.99 -37.33
N PRO A 22 -12.35 -21.35 -38.42
CA PRO A 22 -11.44 -20.75 -39.39
C PRO A 22 -10.45 -19.93 -38.57
N LYS A 23 -9.13 -20.13 -38.79
CA LYS A 23 -8.04 -19.48 -38.04
C LYS A 23 -8.46 -18.05 -37.76
N THR A 24 -8.99 -17.83 -36.56
CA THR A 24 -9.56 -16.56 -36.15
C THR A 24 -8.40 -15.60 -36.32
N GLU A 25 -8.65 -14.52 -37.07
CA GLU A 25 -7.65 -13.51 -37.42
C GLU A 25 -6.73 -13.32 -36.21
N ARG A 26 -5.43 -13.57 -36.43
CA ARG A 26 -4.47 -13.50 -35.32
C ARG A 26 -4.68 -12.14 -34.66
N PRO A 27 -4.92 -12.09 -33.34
CA PRO A 27 -5.29 -10.84 -32.69
C PRO A 27 -4.23 -9.79 -33.03
N THR A 28 -4.69 -8.71 -33.68
CA THR A 28 -3.80 -7.66 -34.19
C THR A 28 -3.16 -6.95 -33.01
N ARG A 29 -1.88 -6.64 -33.14
CA ARG A 29 -1.17 -5.88 -32.11
C ARG A 29 -1.76 -4.47 -32.04
N VAL A 30 -2.06 -4.01 -30.83
CA VAL A 30 -2.65 -2.69 -30.59
C VAL A 30 -1.57 -1.78 -30.05
N THR A 31 -1.38 -0.61 -30.67
CA THR A 31 -0.43 0.39 -30.19
C THR A 31 -1.21 1.60 -29.65
N GLU A 32 -0.93 1.99 -28.41
CA GLU A 32 -1.56 3.11 -27.72
C GLU A 32 -0.52 4.06 -27.14
N TYR A 33 -0.86 5.33 -27.02
CA TYR A 33 -0.06 6.31 -26.30
C TYR A 33 -0.56 6.42 -24.87
N TRP A 34 0.32 6.26 -23.89
CA TRP A 34 0.01 6.50 -22.48
C TRP A 34 0.91 7.60 -21.90
N ALA A 35 0.37 8.36 -20.95
CA ALA A 35 1.12 9.39 -20.21
C ALA A 35 1.81 8.84 -18.94
N SER A 36 1.38 7.67 -18.45
CA SER A 36 1.87 7.03 -17.22
C SER A 36 1.94 5.51 -17.44
N PRO A 37 2.95 4.77 -16.91
CA PRO A 37 4.00 5.20 -15.98
C PRO A 37 5.08 6.12 -16.58
N GLU A 38 5.49 5.88 -17.83
CA GLU A 38 6.34 6.81 -18.60
C GLU A 38 5.60 7.28 -19.86
N PRO A 39 5.70 8.56 -20.27
CA PRO A 39 5.03 9.06 -21.46
C PRO A 39 5.65 8.46 -22.74
N GLY A 40 4.83 7.78 -23.54
CA GLY A 40 5.27 7.18 -24.80
C GLY A 40 4.28 6.20 -25.42
N GLN A 41 4.78 5.36 -26.34
CA GLN A 41 3.98 4.35 -27.03
C GLN A 41 4.11 2.98 -26.36
N TYR A 42 2.96 2.33 -26.23
CA TYR A 42 2.79 1.01 -25.64
C TYR A 42 2.14 0.08 -26.66
N GLU A 43 2.63 -1.15 -26.76
CA GLU A 43 2.14 -2.18 -27.68
C GLU A 43 1.57 -3.36 -26.87
N TYR A 44 0.31 -3.71 -27.11
CA TYR A 44 -0.30 -4.91 -26.58
C TYR A 44 0.00 -6.11 -27.48
N ILE A 45 0.69 -7.09 -26.91
CA ILE A 45 0.99 -8.38 -27.56
C ILE A 45 0.07 -9.45 -26.97
N PRO A 46 -0.88 -10.00 -27.75
CA PRO A 46 -1.80 -11.03 -27.27
C PRO A 46 -1.08 -12.23 -26.65
N GLY A 47 -1.51 -12.61 -25.44
CA GLY A 47 -0.90 -13.69 -24.66
C GLY A 47 0.36 -13.30 -23.88
N ARG A 48 0.94 -12.12 -24.12
CA ARG A 48 2.10 -11.60 -23.36
C ARG A 48 1.80 -10.36 -22.52
N GLY A 49 0.85 -9.53 -22.96
CA GLY A 49 0.45 -8.31 -22.25
C GLY A 49 0.99 -7.04 -22.93
N TRP A 50 1.11 -5.98 -22.14
CA TRP A 50 1.56 -4.66 -22.60
C TRP A 50 3.08 -4.53 -22.55
N TYR A 51 3.65 -3.85 -23.54
CA TYR A 51 5.07 -3.53 -23.64
C TYR A 51 5.25 -2.04 -23.92
N PHE A 52 6.23 -1.42 -23.30
CA PHE A 52 6.67 -0.08 -23.60
C PHE A 52 7.69 -0.14 -24.75
N VAL A 53 7.38 0.50 -25.87
CA VAL A 53 8.13 0.34 -27.13
C VAL A 53 8.86 1.61 -27.59
N ALA A 54 8.36 2.79 -27.24
CA ALA A 54 9.00 4.04 -27.60
C ALA A 54 8.77 5.13 -26.57
N LYS A 55 9.83 5.88 -26.25
CA LYS A 55 9.79 7.06 -25.37
C LYS A 55 9.36 8.29 -26.17
N LEU A 56 8.59 9.18 -25.54
CA LEU A 56 8.32 10.49 -26.13
C LEU A 56 9.61 11.31 -26.11
N LYS A 57 10.12 11.68 -27.29
CA LYS A 57 11.29 12.55 -27.39
C LYS A 57 10.83 13.98 -27.10
N GLU A 58 11.31 14.56 -26.02
CA GLU A 58 11.08 15.98 -25.75
C GLU A 58 11.84 16.78 -26.81
N VAL A 59 11.10 17.26 -27.81
CA VAL A 59 11.64 18.25 -28.74
C VAL A 59 11.95 19.47 -27.89
N PRO A 60 13.22 19.91 -27.81
CA PRO A 60 13.57 21.12 -27.08
C PRO A 60 12.73 22.23 -27.67
N VAL A 61 11.78 22.74 -26.90
CA VAL A 61 11.01 23.91 -27.33
C VAL A 61 12.07 24.99 -27.53
N PRO A 62 12.30 25.48 -28.78
CA PRO A 62 13.25 26.56 -28.97
C PRO A 62 12.81 27.67 -28.02
N ALA A 63 13.77 28.16 -27.21
CA ALA A 63 13.52 29.04 -26.08
C ALA A 63 12.44 30.06 -26.44
N PRO A 64 11.47 30.34 -25.54
CA PRO A 64 10.39 31.26 -25.83
C PRO A 64 11.02 32.56 -26.33
N PHE A 65 10.82 32.82 -27.62
CA PHE A 65 11.30 34.01 -28.27
C PHE A 65 10.76 35.17 -27.44
N THR A 66 11.68 35.88 -26.80
CA THR A 66 11.38 36.91 -25.83
C THR A 66 10.34 37.85 -26.42
N GLU A 67 9.28 38.06 -25.65
CA GLU A 67 8.16 38.95 -25.91
C GLU A 67 8.58 40.25 -26.59
N LEU A 68 8.41 40.34 -27.90
CA LEU A 68 8.09 41.62 -28.51
C LEU A 68 6.61 41.85 -28.29
N ARG A 69 6.35 42.50 -27.14
CA ARG A 69 5.12 43.21 -26.76
C ARG A 69 4.14 43.37 -27.93
N SER A 70 3.06 42.59 -27.90
CA SER A 70 1.87 42.88 -28.70
C SER A 70 1.28 44.21 -28.23
N LEU A 71 1.59 45.27 -28.97
CA LEU A 71 0.69 46.40 -29.13
C LEU A 71 -0.60 45.87 -29.77
N GLU A 72 -1.60 45.71 -28.90
CA GLU A 72 -3.00 46.07 -29.12
C GLU A 72 -3.53 45.93 -30.56
N GLY A 73 -4.27 44.85 -30.82
CA GLY A 73 -5.20 44.75 -31.95
C GLY A 73 -4.70 43.93 -33.16
N GLY A 74 -4.58 42.61 -33.02
CA GLY A 74 -4.26 41.70 -34.13
C GLY A 74 -5.15 40.44 -34.14
N PRO A 75 -5.40 39.84 -35.32
CA PRO A 75 -6.48 38.88 -35.56
C PRO A 75 -6.30 37.56 -34.82
N VAL A 76 -7.43 36.93 -34.46
CA VAL A 76 -7.53 35.62 -33.79
C VAL A 76 -6.63 34.60 -34.50
N LEU A 77 -5.53 34.22 -33.86
CA LEU A 77 -4.63 33.19 -34.39
C LEU A 77 -5.39 31.85 -34.43
N PRO A 78 -5.28 31.08 -35.53
CA PRO A 78 -5.92 29.78 -35.65
C PRO A 78 -5.39 28.83 -34.58
N ALA A 79 -6.30 28.02 -34.01
CA ALA A 79 -6.01 27.03 -32.99
C ALA A 79 -4.75 26.23 -33.35
N ALA A 80 -3.75 26.30 -32.48
CA ALA A 80 -2.43 25.71 -32.71
C ALA A 80 -2.56 24.24 -33.14
N ALA A 81 -2.10 23.93 -34.35
CA ALA A 81 -2.08 22.57 -34.88
C ALA A 81 -1.37 21.63 -33.88
N PRO A 82 -1.85 20.38 -33.72
CA PRO A 82 -1.23 19.42 -32.82
C PRO A 82 0.22 19.18 -33.26
N ARG A 83 1.17 19.54 -32.39
CA ARG A 83 2.59 19.30 -32.64
C ARG A 83 2.81 17.80 -32.89
N ALA A 84 3.43 17.45 -34.01
CA ALA A 84 3.79 16.07 -34.30
C ALA A 84 4.70 15.56 -33.17
N ARG A 85 4.25 14.52 -32.46
CA ARG A 85 5.02 13.91 -31.37
C ARG A 85 6.11 13.05 -31.98
N GLU A 86 7.37 13.38 -31.69
CA GLU A 86 8.51 12.54 -32.05
C GLU A 86 8.65 11.41 -31.01
N PHE A 87 8.77 10.17 -31.48
CA PHE A 87 8.95 9.01 -30.62
C PHE A 87 10.32 8.36 -30.89
N GLU A 88 11.07 8.12 -29.82
CA GLU A 88 12.34 7.39 -29.87
C GLU A 88 12.07 5.92 -29.55
N LYS A 89 12.26 5.05 -30.54
CA LYS A 89 12.06 3.60 -30.37
C LYS A 89 13.12 3.04 -29.43
N LEU A 90 12.68 2.25 -28.46
CA LEU A 90 13.58 1.57 -27.54
C LEU A 90 14.27 0.39 -28.25
N GLU A 91 15.54 0.15 -27.89
CA GLU A 91 16.29 -1.01 -28.38
C GLU A 91 15.63 -2.32 -27.97
N LYS A 92 15.05 -2.35 -26.76
CA LYS A 92 14.36 -3.51 -26.18
C LYS A 92 13.01 -3.08 -25.61
N PRO A 93 11.90 -3.68 -26.07
CA PRO A 93 10.59 -3.45 -25.46
C PRO A 93 10.59 -3.88 -23.99
N VAL A 94 10.12 -3.01 -23.10
CA VAL A 94 10.06 -3.27 -21.66
C VAL A 94 8.65 -3.75 -21.30
N PRO A 95 8.46 -4.92 -20.68
CA PRO A 95 7.12 -5.37 -20.34
C PRO A 95 6.51 -4.51 -19.24
N VAL A 96 5.19 -4.42 -19.28
CA VAL A 96 4.39 -3.57 -18.40
C VAL A 96 3.43 -4.45 -17.61
N HIS A 97 3.51 -4.35 -16.29
CA HIS A 97 2.70 -5.14 -15.37
C HIS A 97 1.64 -4.27 -14.72
N ARG A 98 0.40 -4.75 -14.70
CA ARG A 98 -0.66 -4.13 -13.89
C ARG A 98 -0.49 -4.56 -12.44
N SER A 99 -0.08 -3.65 -11.58
CA SER A 99 0.00 -3.91 -10.14
C SER A 99 -1.41 -4.06 -9.56
N ARG A 100 -1.68 -5.20 -8.91
CA ARG A 100 -2.94 -5.43 -8.18
C ARG A 100 -3.02 -4.61 -6.88
N VAL A 101 -1.87 -4.25 -6.31
CA VAL A 101 -1.79 -3.47 -5.05
C VAL A 101 -2.05 -1.99 -5.33
N LEU A 102 -1.42 -1.42 -6.37
CA LEU A 102 -1.59 -0.01 -6.73
C LEU A 102 -2.74 0.26 -7.72
N GLY A 103 -3.25 -0.79 -8.37
CA GLY A 103 -4.32 -0.67 -9.36
C GLY A 103 -3.90 -0.06 -10.71
N ARG A 104 -2.61 0.21 -10.92
CA ARG A 104 -2.07 0.86 -12.12
C ARG A 104 -0.96 0.06 -12.80
N TYR A 105 -0.64 0.44 -14.02
CA TYR A 105 0.47 -0.15 -14.79
C TYR A 105 1.82 0.39 -14.32
N LEU A 106 2.81 -0.51 -14.22
CA LEU A 106 4.19 -0.21 -13.88
C LEU A 106 5.11 -0.90 -14.88
N LEU A 107 6.27 -0.30 -15.13
CA LEU A 107 7.34 -0.94 -15.91
C LEU A 107 7.92 -2.13 -15.13
N GLU A 108 8.48 -3.11 -15.85
CA GLU A 108 9.06 -4.31 -15.24
C GLU A 108 10.12 -4.01 -14.18
N ASP A 109 11.02 -3.07 -14.46
CA ASP A 109 12.10 -2.72 -13.54
C ASP A 109 11.56 -2.12 -12.23
N ASP A 110 10.58 -1.22 -12.32
CA ASP A 110 9.91 -0.63 -11.15
C ASP A 110 9.05 -1.66 -10.41
N TYR A 111 8.39 -2.57 -11.14
CA TYR A 111 7.61 -3.64 -10.53
C TYR A 111 8.51 -4.60 -9.73
N LYS A 112 9.69 -4.96 -10.27
CA LYS A 112 10.66 -5.85 -9.61
C LYS A 112 11.33 -5.17 -8.42
N SER A 113 11.75 -3.91 -8.55
CA SER A 113 12.41 -3.17 -7.47
C SER A 113 11.52 -3.01 -6.24
N ARG A 114 10.20 -2.86 -6.45
CA ARG A 114 9.19 -2.77 -5.39
C ARG A 114 8.83 -4.10 -4.75
N LYS A 115 9.21 -5.23 -5.34
CA LYS A 115 8.92 -6.57 -4.79
C LYS A 115 10.08 -7.03 -3.93
N LYS A 116 9.82 -7.37 -2.67
CA LYS A 116 10.82 -7.91 -1.75
C LYS A 116 10.26 -9.07 -0.97
N THR A 117 11.04 -10.13 -0.80
CA THR A 117 10.67 -11.28 0.02
C THR A 117 11.48 -11.26 1.31
N ALA A 118 10.83 -11.51 2.44
CA ALA A 118 11.47 -11.54 3.75
C ALA A 118 10.79 -12.53 4.68
N GLN A 119 11.50 -12.96 5.73
CA GLN A 119 10.93 -13.81 6.77
C GLN A 119 10.30 -12.93 7.86
N ILE A 120 9.02 -13.15 8.16
CA ILE A 120 8.32 -12.51 9.27
C ILE A 120 7.94 -13.53 10.34
N GLN A 121 7.75 -13.06 11.57
CA GLN A 121 7.14 -13.88 12.62
C GLN A 121 5.62 -13.75 12.52
N ASP A 122 4.95 -14.87 12.34
CA ASP A 122 3.49 -14.96 12.42
C ASP A 122 3.02 -14.73 13.88
N GLU A 123 1.71 -14.59 14.10
CA GLU A 123 1.10 -14.42 15.43
C GLU A 123 1.43 -15.57 16.39
N ARG A 124 1.82 -16.73 15.84
CA ARG A 124 2.27 -17.92 16.56
C ARG A 124 3.79 -17.94 16.85
N GLY A 125 4.53 -16.92 16.43
CA GLY A 125 5.98 -16.84 16.55
C GLY A 125 6.77 -17.68 15.53
N LYS A 126 6.09 -18.34 14.58
CA LYS A 126 6.75 -19.10 13.50
C LYS A 126 7.31 -18.14 12.46
N ARG A 127 8.54 -18.38 11.99
CA ARG A 127 9.12 -17.66 10.86
C ARG A 127 8.53 -18.17 9.55
N VAL A 128 7.87 -17.27 8.83
CA VAL A 128 7.11 -17.49 7.60
C VAL A 128 7.71 -16.64 6.49
N GLN A 129 7.84 -17.18 5.28
CA GLN A 129 8.34 -16.43 4.13
C GLN A 129 7.21 -15.62 3.51
N ALA A 130 7.30 -14.29 3.61
CA ALA A 130 6.27 -13.36 3.16
C ALA A 130 6.77 -12.50 2.01
N GLY A 131 5.91 -12.25 1.02
CA GLY A 131 6.19 -11.33 -0.08
C GLY A 131 5.58 -9.96 0.15
N PHE A 132 6.41 -8.93 0.04
CA PHE A 132 6.06 -7.54 0.23
C PHE A 132 6.14 -6.75 -1.06
N PHE A 133 5.26 -5.75 -1.18
CA PHE A 133 5.24 -4.77 -2.26
C PHE A 133 5.35 -3.36 -1.72
N GLN A 134 6.27 -2.57 -2.26
CA GLN A 134 6.52 -1.18 -1.85
C GLN A 134 5.51 -0.23 -2.49
N LEU A 135 4.92 0.64 -1.67
CA LEU A 135 4.04 1.71 -2.11
C LEU A 135 4.83 2.93 -2.62
N ASP A 136 4.12 3.92 -3.15
CA ASP A 136 4.71 5.12 -3.75
C ASP A 136 5.46 6.02 -2.78
N ASP A 137 5.14 5.91 -1.49
CA ASP A 137 5.79 6.70 -0.45
C ASP A 137 7.27 6.31 -0.26
N GLY A 138 7.72 5.20 -0.86
CA GLY A 138 9.07 4.66 -0.69
C GLY A 138 9.34 4.07 0.70
N VAL A 139 8.52 4.36 1.70
CA VAL A 139 8.67 3.88 3.08
C VAL A 139 7.74 2.70 3.38
N ALA A 140 6.49 2.81 2.93
CA ALA A 140 5.44 1.85 3.27
C ALA A 140 5.48 0.61 2.36
N TRP A 141 5.34 -0.55 2.98
CA TRP A 141 5.27 -1.86 2.34
C TRP A 141 3.94 -2.54 2.67
N VAL A 142 3.49 -3.39 1.76
CA VAL A 142 2.27 -4.17 1.89
C VAL A 142 2.59 -5.65 1.76
N HIS A 143 2.13 -6.46 2.70
CA HIS A 143 2.18 -7.92 2.58
C HIS A 143 1.08 -8.39 1.63
N CYS A 144 1.45 -8.89 0.44
CA CYS A 144 0.48 -9.29 -0.59
C CYS A 144 0.76 -10.63 -1.25
N TRP A 145 1.79 -11.36 -0.82
CA TRP A 145 2.03 -12.74 -1.25
C TRP A 145 2.32 -13.64 -0.06
N ASP A 146 1.68 -14.80 -0.05
CA ASP A 146 1.90 -15.86 0.94
C ASP A 146 3.19 -16.67 0.65
N GLU A 147 3.48 -17.67 1.50
CA GLU A 147 4.61 -18.61 1.35
C GLU A 147 4.62 -19.29 -0.04
N ASP A 148 3.44 -19.63 -0.55
CA ASP A 148 3.26 -20.27 -1.86
C ASP A 148 3.34 -19.29 -3.04
N GLY A 149 3.53 -17.99 -2.77
CA GLY A 149 3.49 -16.94 -3.78
C GLY A 149 2.08 -16.62 -4.29
N ILE A 150 1.04 -17.11 -3.61
CA ILE A 150 -0.35 -16.79 -3.90
C ILE A 150 -0.64 -15.35 -3.47
N PHE A 151 -1.29 -14.60 -4.35
CA PHE A 151 -1.66 -13.21 -4.06
C PHE A 151 -2.77 -13.14 -3.03
N ILE A 152 -2.52 -12.45 -1.91
CA ILE A 152 -3.50 -12.21 -0.85
C ILE A 152 -4.20 -10.88 -1.16
N PRO A 153 -5.52 -10.86 -1.46
CA PRO A 153 -6.24 -9.61 -1.61
C PRO A 153 -6.40 -8.90 -0.26
N GLY A 154 -6.30 -7.58 -0.27
CA GLY A 154 -6.55 -6.78 0.94
C GLY A 154 -8.01 -6.89 1.40
N ASP A 155 -8.22 -6.75 2.70
CA ASP A 155 -9.57 -6.74 3.30
C ASP A 155 -10.35 -5.49 2.90
N LYS A 156 -11.63 -5.40 3.31
CA LYS A 156 -12.45 -4.17 3.17
C LYS A 156 -11.76 -2.94 3.78
N GLY A 157 -10.91 -3.16 4.80
CA GLY A 157 -10.09 -2.13 5.46
C GLY A 157 -8.73 -1.87 4.79
N GLY A 158 -8.50 -2.41 3.59
CA GLY A 158 -7.23 -2.32 2.88
C GLY A 158 -6.17 -3.27 3.41
N TYR A 159 -4.92 -3.04 3.00
CA TYR A 159 -3.79 -3.81 3.49
C TYR A 159 -3.25 -3.24 4.79
N LYS A 160 -2.75 -4.11 5.67
CA LYS A 160 -1.92 -3.69 6.81
C LYS A 160 -0.59 -3.16 6.27
N LEU A 161 -0.17 -1.99 6.76
CA LEU A 161 1.09 -1.39 6.36
C LEU A 161 2.26 -1.93 7.19
N TRP A 162 3.38 -2.08 6.52
CA TRP A 162 4.65 -2.54 7.06
C TRP A 162 5.74 -1.55 6.73
N CYS A 163 6.77 -1.49 7.57
CA CYS A 163 8.01 -0.77 7.31
C CYS A 163 9.19 -1.66 7.65
N ILE A 164 10.34 -1.35 7.06
CA ILE A 164 11.60 -2.00 7.42
C ILE A 164 12.18 -1.25 8.60
N ASP A 165 12.39 -1.94 9.72
CA ASP A 165 12.98 -1.32 10.88
C ASP A 165 14.42 -0.91 10.61
N ALA A 166 14.79 0.33 10.96
CA ALA A 166 16.11 0.86 10.64
C ALA A 166 17.23 0.10 11.36
N ALA A 167 16.94 -0.38 12.58
CA ALA A 167 17.88 -1.07 13.46
C ALA A 167 18.02 -2.55 13.11
N THR A 168 16.91 -3.31 13.07
CA THR A 168 16.98 -4.76 12.83
C THR A 168 16.98 -5.15 11.36
N LYS A 169 16.59 -4.23 10.45
CA LYS A 169 16.30 -4.51 9.03
C LYS A 169 15.18 -5.54 8.80
N ASP A 170 14.44 -5.89 9.84
CA ASP A 170 13.29 -6.77 9.75
C ASP A 170 12.02 -5.98 9.42
N PHE A 171 11.08 -6.66 8.78
CA PHE A 171 9.75 -6.09 8.55
C PHE A 171 8.96 -6.07 9.85
N ARG A 172 8.42 -4.89 10.18
CA ARG A 172 7.49 -4.71 11.31
C ARG A 172 6.26 -3.95 10.85
N HIS A 173 5.17 -4.08 11.59
CA HIS A 173 3.99 -3.26 11.35
C HIS A 173 4.34 -1.77 11.45
N MET A 174 3.82 -1.00 10.49
CA MET A 174 4.05 0.43 10.43
C MET A 174 3.27 1.11 11.56
N ARG A 175 3.99 1.84 12.40
CA ARG A 175 3.40 2.64 13.49
C ARG A 175 3.02 4.00 12.95
N LYS A 176 2.11 4.71 13.63
CA LYS A 176 1.70 6.08 13.26
C LYS A 176 2.88 7.02 12.99
N GLY A 177 3.94 6.95 13.81
CA GLY A 177 5.12 7.81 13.65
C GLY A 177 6.05 7.46 12.49
N ASP A 178 5.90 6.30 11.86
CA ASP A 178 6.70 5.91 10.69
C ASP A 178 6.06 6.40 9.38
N ASP A 179 4.79 6.78 9.41
CA ASP A 179 4.08 7.26 8.24
C ASP A 179 4.62 8.67 7.87
N PRO A 180 5.18 8.88 6.66
CA PRO A 180 5.71 10.19 6.25
C PRO A 180 4.65 11.28 6.20
N ASN A 181 3.37 10.93 6.04
CA ASN A 181 2.25 11.86 6.03
C ASN A 181 1.69 12.11 7.45
N PHE A 182 2.18 11.41 8.48
CA PHE A 182 1.74 11.62 9.85
C PHE A 182 2.32 12.93 10.39
N VAL A 183 1.53 13.99 10.29
CA VAL A 183 1.77 15.21 11.04
C VAL A 183 1.43 14.91 12.49
N ARG A 184 2.47 14.75 13.33
CA ARG A 184 2.29 14.66 14.78
C ARG A 184 1.57 15.93 15.20
N SER A 185 0.29 15.82 15.56
CA SER A 185 -0.45 16.95 16.13
C SER A 185 0.35 17.39 17.36
N ARG A 186 1.00 18.56 17.23
CA ARG A 186 1.59 19.20 18.39
C ARG A 186 0.40 19.49 19.29
N ASN A 187 0.34 18.84 20.44
CA ASN A 187 -0.41 19.35 21.59
C ASN A 187 0.17 20.72 21.92
N ALA A 188 -0.28 21.73 21.17
CA ALA A 188 0.05 23.13 21.32
C ALA A 188 -1.04 23.84 22.14
N SER A 189 -1.76 23.11 22.98
CA SER A 189 -2.50 23.70 24.10
C SER A 189 -1.67 23.54 25.36
N ARG A 190 -0.88 24.59 25.64
CA ARG A 190 -0.56 25.09 26.98
C ARG A 190 -1.26 24.35 28.12
N ASN A 191 -0.61 23.36 28.72
CA ASN A 191 -0.75 23.05 30.14
C ASN A 191 0.44 22.19 30.57
N PRO A 192 1.42 22.74 31.33
CA PRO A 192 2.57 22.01 31.82
C PRO A 192 2.27 21.22 33.12
N SER A 193 1.01 20.87 33.39
CA SER A 193 0.63 20.13 34.59
C SER A 193 0.65 18.62 34.33
N LEU A 194 1.84 18.04 34.46
CA LEU A 194 2.09 16.91 35.35
C LEU A 194 1.13 15.70 35.35
N GLU A 195 0.66 15.20 34.21
CA GLU A 195 0.36 13.77 34.06
C GLU A 195 0.93 13.30 32.71
N ARG A 196 1.98 12.46 32.77
CA ARG A 196 2.48 11.75 31.60
C ARG A 196 1.37 10.79 31.18
N ASP A 197 0.56 11.19 30.20
CA ASP A 197 -0.37 10.28 29.53
C ASP A 197 0.42 9.10 28.94
N VAL A 198 0.36 7.98 29.66
CA VAL A 198 0.95 6.69 29.27
C VAL A 198 0.26 6.12 28.02
N ASP A 199 -0.89 6.68 27.65
CA ASP A 199 -1.74 6.27 26.53
C ASP A 199 -1.30 6.80 25.15
N ALA A 200 -0.28 7.67 25.09
CA ALA A 200 0.36 8.06 23.83
C ALA A 200 1.13 6.90 23.14
N ARG A 201 1.18 5.72 23.78
CA ARG A 201 1.72 4.46 23.26
C ARG A 201 0.73 3.66 22.41
N SER A 202 -0.36 4.24 21.91
CA SER A 202 -1.26 3.54 20.97
C SER A 202 -0.46 3.02 19.76
N GLN A 203 -0.14 1.72 19.80
CA GLN A 203 0.56 0.97 18.77
C GLN A 203 -0.38 0.64 17.60
N ASP A 204 -1.33 1.52 17.30
CA ASP A 204 -2.33 1.19 16.29
C ASP A 204 -1.64 1.12 14.92
N SER A 205 -1.53 -0.10 14.41
CA SER A 205 -1.01 -0.40 13.08
C SER A 205 -1.82 0.37 12.04
N VAL A 206 -1.14 1.09 11.16
CA VAL A 206 -1.80 1.87 10.10
C VAL A 206 -2.22 0.93 8.96
N SER A 207 -3.42 1.11 8.42
CA SER A 207 -3.90 0.41 7.21
C SER A 207 -4.02 1.35 6.02
N THR A 208 -3.99 0.80 4.80
CA THR A 208 -4.10 1.61 3.58
C THR A 208 -5.44 2.31 3.42
N ALA A 209 -6.52 1.86 4.09
CA ALA A 209 -7.85 2.45 3.93
C ALA A 209 -7.95 3.90 4.41
N PHE A 210 -7.07 4.35 5.30
CA PHE A 210 -7.09 5.71 5.83
C PHE A 210 -6.22 6.70 5.05
N ARG A 211 -5.47 6.24 4.06
CA ARG A 211 -4.74 7.13 3.15
C ARG A 211 -5.69 7.62 2.08
N SER A 212 -6.20 8.83 2.31
CA SER A 212 -6.85 9.64 1.29
C SER A 212 -5.86 9.78 0.14
N GLY A 213 -6.16 9.20 -1.03
CA GLY A 213 -5.24 9.19 -2.16
C GLY A 213 -4.84 10.60 -2.62
N PRO A 214 -3.81 10.72 -3.47
CA PRO A 214 -3.27 12.00 -3.97
C PRO A 214 -4.25 12.82 -4.85
N ALA A 215 -5.51 12.41 -4.94
CA ALA A 215 -6.62 13.14 -5.58
C ALA A 215 -7.74 13.50 -4.58
N SER A 216 -7.51 13.41 -3.27
CA SER A 216 -8.45 13.92 -2.28
C SER A 216 -8.34 15.44 -2.19
N ILE A 217 -9.21 16.12 -2.92
CA ILE A 217 -9.39 17.59 -2.96
C ILE A 217 -10.01 18.11 -1.63
N ARG A 218 -9.70 17.49 -0.49
CA ARG A 218 -10.22 17.90 0.82
C ARG A 218 -9.32 18.91 1.50
N ASP A 219 -8.72 19.81 0.71
CA ASP A 219 -8.25 21.11 1.19
C ASP A 219 -9.45 22.07 1.23
N THR A 220 -10.38 21.80 2.15
CA THR A 220 -11.30 22.83 2.62
C THR A 220 -10.78 23.30 3.97
N PRO A 221 -10.28 24.55 4.09
CA PRO A 221 -9.90 25.08 5.39
C PRO A 221 -11.14 25.02 6.30
N SER A 222 -10.99 24.35 7.43
CA SER A 222 -12.04 24.19 8.42
C SER A 222 -12.39 25.57 8.99
N GLY A 223 -13.42 26.20 8.43
CA GLY A 223 -13.95 27.45 8.96
C GLY A 223 -14.44 27.25 10.41
N PRO A 224 -14.19 28.21 11.31
CA PRO A 224 -14.67 28.13 12.68
C PRO A 224 -16.20 28.11 12.71
N SER A 225 -16.75 27.00 13.22
CA SER A 225 -18.18 26.86 13.48
C SER A 225 -18.57 27.77 14.64
N THR A 226 -18.99 28.98 14.29
CA THR A 226 -19.74 29.88 15.16
C THR A 226 -21.02 30.27 14.44
N ARG A 227 -22.14 29.63 14.77
CA ARG A 227 -23.43 30.33 14.88
C ARG A 227 -24.43 29.55 15.72
N ALA A 228 -24.93 30.29 16.69
CA ALA A 228 -25.98 29.94 17.63
C ALA A 228 -27.38 30.06 17.00
N SER A 229 -28.33 29.46 17.70
CA SER A 229 -29.78 29.48 17.58
C SER A 229 -30.42 30.80 17.14
N SER A 230 -31.46 30.76 16.29
CA SER A 230 -32.81 31.29 16.59
C SER A 230 -33.82 31.21 15.43
N ILE A 231 -34.95 30.52 15.69
CA ILE A 231 -36.35 31.00 15.61
C ILE A 231 -37.08 31.21 14.24
N ARG A 232 -38.24 30.52 14.17
CA ARG A 232 -39.55 30.79 13.52
C ARG A 232 -39.82 30.44 12.05
N GLY A 233 -40.83 29.59 11.90
CA GLY A 233 -41.80 29.58 10.80
C GLY A 233 -42.71 28.34 10.86
N PRO A 234 -43.98 28.44 11.29
CA PRO A 234 -44.92 27.32 11.38
C PRO A 234 -45.73 27.15 10.09
N MET A 235 -46.18 25.93 9.78
CA MET A 235 -47.54 25.55 9.34
C MET A 235 -47.56 24.03 9.05
N SER A 236 -48.35 23.28 9.84
CA SER A 236 -48.79 21.89 9.59
C SER A 236 -50.10 21.90 8.75
N PRO A 237 -50.86 20.79 8.52
CA PRO A 237 -50.56 19.35 8.69
C PRO A 237 -51.04 18.45 7.50
N ALA A 238 -50.61 17.18 7.46
CA ALA A 238 -51.42 16.09 6.87
C ALA A 238 -51.01 14.69 7.39
N SER A 239 -51.95 14.06 8.10
CA SER A 239 -52.29 12.63 8.19
C SER A 239 -51.23 11.53 8.50
N THR A 240 -51.32 11.04 9.74
CA THR A 240 -51.47 9.63 10.17
C THR A 240 -50.59 8.51 9.58
N SER A 241 -49.81 7.84 10.44
CA SER A 241 -50.07 6.43 10.78
C SER A 241 -49.32 6.01 12.05
N SER A 242 -50.05 5.26 12.88
CA SER A 242 -49.69 4.74 14.19
C SER A 242 -48.99 3.38 14.09
N SER A 243 -47.97 3.14 14.91
CA SER A 243 -47.90 1.93 15.74
C SER A 243 -46.73 1.95 16.71
N ARG A 244 -47.09 1.76 17.98
CA ARG A 244 -46.24 1.52 19.14
C ARG A 244 -45.45 0.23 19.01
N ALA A 245 -44.22 0.24 19.54
CA ALA A 245 -43.70 -0.89 20.33
C ALA A 245 -42.72 -0.37 21.40
N GLN A 246 -43.25 -0.18 22.61
CA GLN A 246 -42.45 -0.09 23.84
C GLN A 246 -42.00 -1.50 24.21
N SER A 247 -40.69 -1.75 24.28
CA SER A 247 -40.15 -2.86 25.06
C SER A 247 -39.08 -2.34 26.02
N ARG A 248 -39.37 -2.54 27.31
CA ARG A 248 -38.48 -2.39 28.46
C ARG A 248 -37.57 -3.61 28.50
N ARG A 249 -36.29 -3.47 28.89
CA ARG A 249 -35.65 -4.40 29.85
C ARG A 249 -34.29 -3.89 30.37
N ASN A 250 -34.33 -3.46 31.63
CA ASN A 250 -33.42 -3.81 32.73
C ASN A 250 -31.91 -3.77 32.48
N SER A 251 -31.28 -2.64 32.83
CA SER A 251 -29.87 -2.63 33.25
C SER A 251 -29.78 -2.87 34.76
N PRO A 252 -28.94 -3.81 35.24
CA PRO A 252 -28.73 -4.01 36.66
C PRO A 252 -27.94 -2.83 37.24
N LYS A 253 -28.48 -2.24 38.32
CA LYS A 253 -27.76 -1.27 39.15
C LYS A 253 -26.51 -1.92 39.72
N ARG A 254 -25.33 -1.47 39.26
CA ARG A 254 -24.04 -1.74 39.91
C ARG A 254 -23.94 -0.88 41.17
N ASN A 255 -24.41 -1.42 42.29
CA ASN A 255 -23.98 -0.95 43.61
C ASN A 255 -22.71 -1.72 43.96
N ASN A 256 -21.63 -0.98 44.17
CA ASN A 256 -20.42 -1.27 44.95
C ASN A 256 -19.25 -0.51 44.29
N SER A 257 -19.33 0.82 44.35
CA SER A 257 -18.14 1.67 44.22
C SER A 257 -17.26 1.38 45.43
N ILE A 258 -16.22 0.58 45.21
CA ILE A 258 -15.04 0.59 46.07
C ILE A 258 -14.58 2.06 46.13
N PRO A 259 -14.34 2.63 47.32
CA PRO A 259 -13.89 4.01 47.46
C PRO A 259 -12.67 4.23 46.55
N LEU A 260 -12.76 5.20 45.63
CA LEU A 260 -11.74 5.45 44.59
C LEU A 260 -10.32 5.64 45.17
N GLU A 261 -10.22 6.06 46.42
CA GLU A 261 -8.99 6.17 47.21
C GLU A 261 -8.31 4.81 47.44
N GLU A 262 -9.06 3.77 47.79
CA GLU A 262 -8.53 2.44 48.12
C GLU A 262 -8.04 1.73 46.85
N ALA A 263 -8.78 1.85 45.75
CA ALA A 263 -8.35 1.35 44.45
C ALA A 263 -7.05 2.02 43.96
N LYS A 264 -6.90 3.33 44.20
CA LYS A 264 -5.69 4.09 43.84
C LYS A 264 -4.49 3.68 44.70
N ALA A 265 -4.70 3.41 45.98
CA ALA A 265 -3.67 2.89 46.88
C ALA A 265 -3.22 1.46 46.49
N ALA A 266 -4.18 0.59 46.12
CA ALA A 266 -3.88 -0.77 45.65
C ALA A 266 -3.05 -0.76 44.35
N LEU A 267 -3.41 0.09 43.39
CA LEU A 267 -2.68 0.22 42.11
C LEU A 267 -1.24 0.71 42.32
N ARG A 268 -1.02 1.65 43.26
CA ARG A 268 0.32 2.11 43.63
C ARG A 268 1.17 1.02 44.30
N ARG A 269 0.57 0.17 45.14
CA ARG A 269 1.27 -0.97 45.75
C ARG A 269 1.70 -1.99 44.70
N MET A 270 0.80 -2.32 43.78
CA MET A 270 1.10 -3.28 42.71
C MET A 270 2.19 -2.77 41.77
N ALA A 271 2.20 -1.48 41.45
CA ALA A 271 3.26 -0.87 40.65
C ALA A 271 4.63 -0.92 41.35
N LYS A 272 4.66 -0.65 42.66
CA LYS A 272 5.90 -0.72 43.46
C LYS A 272 6.45 -2.15 43.55
N GLU A 273 5.57 -3.13 43.73
CA GLU A 273 5.96 -4.54 43.79
C GLU A 273 6.54 -5.04 42.46
N GLN A 274 6.00 -4.59 41.32
CA GLN A 274 6.58 -4.92 40.01
C GLN A 274 7.96 -4.28 39.80
N GLU A 275 8.17 -3.04 40.25
CA GLU A 275 9.48 -2.38 40.16
C GLU A 275 10.52 -3.09 41.04
N GLU A 276 10.15 -3.48 42.26
CA GLU A 276 11.01 -4.25 43.16
C GLU A 276 11.33 -5.64 42.58
N ALA A 277 10.36 -6.32 41.96
CA ALA A 277 10.57 -7.62 41.32
C ALA A 277 11.54 -7.53 40.12
N VAL A 278 11.40 -6.49 39.29
CA VAL A 278 12.32 -6.25 38.15
C VAL A 278 13.73 -5.92 38.63
N ASN A 279 13.86 -5.08 39.66
CA ASN A 279 15.15 -4.75 40.25
C ASN A 279 15.82 -5.96 40.90
N ALA A 280 15.05 -6.81 41.62
CA ALA A 280 15.54 -8.05 42.18
C ALA A 280 16.04 -9.01 41.08
N ALA A 281 15.29 -9.19 40.00
CA ALA A 281 15.68 -10.02 38.86
C ALA A 281 16.94 -9.49 38.14
N ALA A 282 17.09 -8.16 38.02
CA ALA A 282 18.28 -7.54 37.46
C ALA A 282 19.52 -7.79 38.34
N SER A 283 19.38 -7.67 39.66
CA SER A 283 20.47 -7.93 40.61
C SER A 283 20.89 -9.40 40.68
N ALA A 284 19.97 -10.35 40.43
CA ALA A 284 20.29 -11.77 40.37
C ALA A 284 21.13 -12.13 39.12
N ARG A 285 20.92 -11.43 37.99
CA ARG A 285 21.64 -11.69 36.73
C ARG A 285 23.11 -11.27 36.76
N THR A 286 23.50 -10.29 37.58
CA THR A 286 24.90 -9.87 37.67
C THR A 286 25.76 -10.83 38.50
N ARG A 287 25.16 -11.71 39.31
CA ARG A 287 25.89 -12.64 40.20
C ARG A 287 26.35 -13.94 39.54
N THR A 288 25.80 -14.33 38.38
CA THR A 288 26.06 -15.65 37.79
C THR A 288 27.05 -15.65 36.63
N THR A 289 27.62 -14.50 36.25
CA THR A 289 28.54 -14.40 35.10
C THR A 289 30.03 -14.44 35.46
N SER A 290 30.40 -14.60 36.73
CA SER A 290 31.81 -14.58 37.18
C SER A 290 32.44 -15.96 37.46
N SER A 291 31.83 -17.06 37.03
CA SER A 291 32.37 -18.42 37.25
C SER A 291 32.29 -19.26 35.98
N GLY A 292 33.36 -19.30 35.19
CA GLY A 292 33.46 -20.25 34.08
C GLY A 292 34.42 -19.89 32.96
N ALA A 293 35.63 -19.43 33.27
CA ALA A 293 36.71 -19.39 32.28
C ALA A 293 37.25 -20.83 32.07
N ALA A 294 36.68 -21.55 31.10
CA ALA A 294 37.22 -22.82 30.63
C ALA A 294 38.24 -22.56 29.50
N PRO A 295 39.45 -23.15 29.55
CA PRO A 295 40.47 -22.95 28.52
C PRO A 295 40.06 -23.63 27.20
N ARG A 296 40.08 -22.82 26.14
CA ARG A 296 39.80 -23.20 24.75
C ARG A 296 40.99 -23.97 24.17
N ILE A 297 40.86 -25.28 24.02
CA ILE A 297 41.84 -26.14 23.33
C ILE A 297 41.67 -25.96 21.81
N GLU A 298 42.66 -25.33 21.18
CA GLU A 298 42.80 -25.29 19.73
C GLU A 298 43.24 -26.66 19.19
N ARG A 299 42.38 -27.31 18.39
CA ARG A 299 42.78 -28.39 17.50
C ARG A 299 42.86 -27.86 16.08
N GLY A 300 44.10 -27.67 15.63
CA GLY A 300 44.42 -27.37 14.24
C GLY A 300 43.96 -28.48 13.30
N ARG A 301 43.52 -28.08 12.10
CA ARG A 301 43.32 -28.97 10.97
C ARG A 301 43.98 -28.34 9.75
N ALA A 302 45.19 -28.80 9.45
CA ALA A 302 45.79 -28.70 8.13
C ALA A 302 45.11 -29.70 7.19
N MET A 303 45.09 -29.41 5.89
CA MET A 303 45.07 -30.31 4.71
C MET A 303 44.71 -29.44 3.49
N THR A 304 45.72 -28.99 2.74
CA THR A 304 46.28 -29.59 1.50
C THR A 304 45.62 -29.03 0.22
N ARG A 305 46.39 -28.20 -0.49
CA ARG A 305 46.18 -27.86 -1.89
C ARG A 305 46.52 -29.09 -2.74
N VAL A 306 45.63 -29.45 -3.66
CA VAL A 306 45.97 -30.31 -4.81
C VAL A 306 45.70 -29.48 -6.06
N ALA A 307 46.75 -29.27 -6.85
CA ALA A 307 46.69 -28.75 -8.20
C ALA A 307 46.58 -29.92 -9.17
N ASN A 308 45.75 -29.76 -10.20
CA ASN A 308 45.94 -30.22 -11.58
C ASN A 308 44.97 -29.46 -12.47
#